data_AF-A0A0G1BBU4-F1
#
_entry.id   AF-A0A0G1BBU4-F1
#
_cell.length_a   1.000
_cell.length_b   1.000
_cell.length_c   1.000
_cell.angle_alpha   90.00
_cell.angle_beta   90.00
_cell.angle_gamma   90.00
#
_symmetry.space_group_name_H-M   'P 1'
#
loop_
_entity.id
_entity.type
_entity.pdbx_description
1 polymer ?
#
loop_
_entity_poly.entity_id
_entity_poly.type
_entity_poly.pdbx_seq_one_letter_code
_entity_poly.pdbx_strand_id
1 'polypeptide(L)'
;MGESHRANFIRFQEYIKESFRIDKISYASLGPGQIFTHQFLEDFASLSLDMTFVDPIVSEIIYPVVAQILNYSVIDTGLYPGWQKRDEALKFFNCWYVPIKKGVIAQELKKKDGRRIFHPVKYQFPLEDII
;
A
#
# COMPACT_ATOMS: atom_id res chain seq x y z
N MET A 1 -24.77 -0.62 -7.64
CA MET A 1 -23.71 -0.26 -8.58
C MET A 1 -23.09 1.02 -8.05
N GLY A 2 -21.87 0.93 -7.52
CA GLY A 2 -21.23 2.01 -6.77
C GLY A 2 -20.94 3.23 -7.64
N GLU A 3 -20.82 4.39 -6.99
CA GLU A 3 -20.32 5.61 -7.62
C GLU A 3 -19.03 5.33 -8.40
N SER A 4 -18.87 5.97 -9.56
CA SER A 4 -17.65 5.81 -10.35
C SER A 4 -16.43 6.30 -9.53
N HIS A 5 -15.29 5.62 -9.66
CA HIS A 5 -14.05 5.99 -8.96
C HIS A 5 -13.69 7.48 -9.12
N ARG A 6 -14.03 8.09 -10.27
CA ARG A 6 -13.84 9.52 -10.51
C ARG A 6 -14.71 10.39 -9.59
N ALA A 7 -15.96 10.01 -9.36
CA ALA A 7 -16.87 10.75 -8.50
C ALA A 7 -16.39 10.69 -7.04
N ASN A 8 -16.01 9.50 -6.56
CA ASN A 8 -15.40 9.32 -5.25
C ASN A 8 -14.14 10.18 -5.08
N PHE A 9 -13.26 10.18 -6.09
CA PHE A 9 -12.05 10.97 -6.04
C PHE A 9 -12.33 12.48 -5.97
N ILE A 10 -13.30 12.99 -6.73
CA ILE A 10 -13.69 14.41 -6.67
C ILE A 10 -14.22 14.77 -5.27
N ARG A 11 -15.13 13.96 -4.72
CA ARG A 11 -15.68 14.16 -3.37
C ARG A 11 -14.59 14.12 -2.31
N PHE A 12 -13.63 13.21 -2.45
CA PHE A 12 -12.46 13.16 -1.58
C PHE A 12 -11.60 14.42 -1.68
N GLN A 13 -11.35 14.94 -2.89
CA GLN A 13 -10.60 16.19 -3.07
C GLN A 13 -11.31 17.38 -2.42
N GLU A 14 -12.64 17.47 -2.55
CA GLU A 14 -13.46 18.49 -1.89
C GLU A 14 -13.35 18.38 -0.37
N TYR A 15 -13.54 17.17 0.19
CA TYR A 15 -13.37 16.90 1.62
C TYR A 15 -11.99 17.32 2.14
N ILE A 16 -10.92 16.96 1.42
CA ILE A 16 -9.54 17.30 1.80
C ILE A 16 -9.31 18.81 1.79
N LYS A 17 -9.83 19.49 0.77
CA LYS A 17 -9.74 20.95 0.67
C LYS A 17 -10.47 21.65 1.80
N GLU A 18 -11.71 21.25 2.08
CA GLU A 18 -12.54 21.87 3.10
C GLU A 18 -12.02 21.61 4.53
N SER A 19 -11.59 20.37 4.80
CA SER A 19 -11.19 19.94 6.15
C SER A 19 -9.76 20.33 6.50
N PHE A 20 -8.84 20.29 5.52
CA PHE A 20 -7.41 20.45 5.77
C PHE A 20 -6.79 21.64 5.02
N ARG A 21 -7.59 22.41 4.26
CA ARG A 21 -7.12 23.57 3.46
C ARG A 21 -6.02 23.21 2.46
N ILE A 22 -6.07 21.98 1.95
CA ILE A 22 -5.17 21.49 0.91
C ILE A 22 -5.85 21.68 -0.44
N ASP A 23 -5.41 22.67 -1.21
CA ASP A 23 -6.01 22.99 -2.52
C ASP A 23 -5.66 21.96 -3.60
N LYS A 24 -4.58 21.21 -3.42
CA LYS A 24 -4.09 20.24 -4.40
C LYS A 24 -3.38 19.07 -3.73
N ILE A 25 -3.79 17.85 -4.11
CA ILE A 25 -3.06 16.62 -3.82
C ILE A 25 -1.81 16.60 -4.71
N SER A 26 -0.63 16.60 -4.09
CA SER A 26 0.64 16.77 -4.81
C SER A 26 1.25 15.47 -5.29
N TYR A 27 0.94 14.36 -4.61
CA TYR A 27 1.64 13.10 -4.78
C TYR A 27 0.67 11.94 -4.89
N ALA A 28 1.09 10.93 -5.64
CA ALA A 28 0.58 9.58 -5.58
C ALA A 28 1.78 8.64 -5.48
N SER A 29 1.56 7.44 -4.98
CA SER A 29 2.59 6.42 -4.86
C SER A 29 2.17 5.17 -5.63
N LEU A 30 3.14 4.38 -6.05
CA LEU A 30 2.86 3.07 -6.63
C LEU A 30 3.05 2.01 -5.57
N GLY A 31 2.03 1.18 -5.37
CA GLY A 31 2.14 -0.04 -4.60
C GLY A 31 2.73 -1.18 -5.45
N PRO A 32 3.43 -2.14 -4.83
CA PRO A 32 3.99 -2.13 -3.47
C PRO A 32 5.26 -1.27 -3.38
N GLY A 33 5.58 -0.75 -2.20
CA GLY A 33 6.88 -0.08 -1.97
C GLY A 33 6.87 1.19 -1.13
N GLN A 34 5.71 1.56 -0.59
CA GLN A 34 5.63 2.59 0.43
C GLN A 34 6.39 2.13 1.69
N ILE A 35 7.24 3.00 2.22
CA ILE A 35 7.94 2.79 3.49
C ILE A 35 7.48 3.90 4.42
N PHE A 36 7.01 3.51 5.60
CA PHE A 36 6.53 4.44 6.61
C PHE A 36 7.45 4.40 7.83
N THR A 37 7.71 5.57 8.40
CA THR A 37 8.36 5.63 9.71
C THR A 37 7.35 5.24 10.79
N HIS A 38 7.85 4.79 11.94
CA HIS A 38 6.99 4.51 13.10
C HIS A 38 6.14 5.74 13.47
N GLN A 39 6.76 6.93 13.55
CA GLN A 39 6.08 8.16 13.91
C GLN A 39 4.95 8.52 12.94
N PHE A 40 5.16 8.35 11.63
CA PHE A 40 4.09 8.59 10.65
C PHE A 40 2.88 7.69 10.90
N LEU A 41 3.09 6.43 11.27
CA LEU A 41 2.01 5.48 11.53
C LEU A 41 1.22 5.86 12.79
N GLU A 42 1.91 6.31 13.85
CA GLU A 42 1.27 6.80 15.07
C GLU A 42 0.42 8.06 14.81
N ASP A 43 0.96 9.02 14.06
CA ASP A 43 0.26 10.25 13.73
C ASP A 43 -0.93 9.97 12.79
N PHE A 44 -0.75 9.06 11.82
CA PHE A 44 -1.84 8.62 10.94
C PHE A 44 -2.97 7.94 11.73
N ALA A 45 -2.63 7.06 12.66
CA ALA A 45 -3.61 6.38 13.51
C ALA A 45 -4.39 7.35 14.42
N SER A 46 -3.77 8.47 14.78
CA SER A 46 -4.38 9.52 15.59
C SER A 46 -5.22 10.52 14.76
N LEU A 47 -5.10 10.49 13.43
CA LEU A 47 -5.80 11.42 12.55
C LEU A 47 -7.28 11.01 12.40
N SER A 48 -8.18 11.91 12.80
CA SER A 48 -9.62 11.70 12.65
C SER A 48 -10.07 12.04 11.23
N LEU A 49 -10.02 11.05 10.34
CA LEU A 49 -10.55 11.15 8.97
C LEU A 49 -12.01 10.65 8.91
N ASP A 50 -12.84 11.29 8.09
CA ASP A 50 -14.17 10.78 7.79
C ASP A 50 -14.07 9.66 6.75
N MET A 51 -14.23 8.43 7.22
CA MET A 51 -14.06 7.22 6.41
C MET A 51 -15.06 7.14 5.25
N THR A 52 -16.18 7.87 5.29
CA THR A 52 -17.13 7.94 4.17
C THR A 52 -16.48 8.47 2.90
N PHE A 53 -15.52 9.39 3.02
CA PHE A 53 -14.79 9.97 1.90
C PHE A 53 -13.48 9.22 1.61
N VAL A 54 -12.92 8.53 2.59
CA VAL A 54 -11.60 7.89 2.51
C VAL A 54 -11.69 6.44 2.05
N ASP A 55 -12.62 5.63 2.57
CA ASP A 55 -12.78 4.20 2.23
C ASP A 55 -12.82 3.89 0.72
N PRO A 56 -13.45 4.73 -0.13
CA PRO A 56 -13.49 4.46 -1.57
C PRO A 56 -12.19 4.77 -2.32
N ILE A 57 -11.20 5.36 -1.65
CA ILE A 57 -9.95 5.81 -2.23
C ILE A 57 -8.86 4.75 -2.01
N VAL A 58 -8.04 4.54 -3.03
CA VAL A 58 -6.95 3.55 -2.96
C VAL A 58 -5.80 4.08 -2.10
N SER A 59 -5.12 3.15 -1.44
CA SER A 59 -4.03 3.47 -0.49
C SER A 59 -2.84 4.18 -1.17
N GLU A 60 -2.64 3.95 -2.47
CA GLU A 60 -1.70 4.67 -3.33
C GLU A 60 -1.87 6.20 -3.32
N ILE A 61 -3.08 6.68 -3.02
CA ILE A 61 -3.44 8.10 -2.91
C ILE A 61 -3.55 8.52 -1.46
N ILE A 62 -4.17 7.70 -0.59
CA ILE A 62 -4.44 8.08 0.81
C ILE A 62 -3.15 8.42 1.57
N TYR A 63 -2.14 7.54 1.54
CA TYR A 63 -0.96 7.75 2.36
C TYR A 63 -0.16 8.99 1.97
N PRO A 64 0.07 9.30 0.67
CA PRO A 64 0.69 10.57 0.30
C PRO A 64 -0.12 11.80 0.69
N VAL A 65 -1.46 11.73 0.68
CA VAL A 65 -2.33 12.84 1.13
C VAL A 65 -2.20 13.04 2.63
N VAL A 66 -2.22 11.95 3.41
CA VAL A 66 -2.01 12.01 4.87
C VAL A 66 -0.64 12.58 5.20
N ALA A 67 0.40 12.18 4.46
CA ALA A 67 1.73 12.77 4.62
C ALA A 67 1.70 14.30 4.37
N GLN A 68 0.95 14.76 3.37
CA GLN A 68 0.77 16.19 3.10
C GLN A 68 -0.01 16.91 4.22
N ILE A 69 -1.07 16.30 4.76
CA ILE A 69 -1.83 16.83 5.91
C ILE A 69 -0.92 17.01 7.13
N LEU A 70 -0.12 15.99 7.43
CA LEU A 70 0.76 15.93 8.59
C LEU A 70 2.12 16.60 8.36
N ASN A 71 2.32 17.25 7.20
CA ASN A 71 3.55 17.94 6.83
C ASN A 71 4.81 17.05 6.83
N TYR A 72 4.67 15.79 6.43
CA TYR A 72 5.78 14.87 6.19
C TYR A 72 6.30 15.00 4.75
N SER A 73 7.62 14.87 4.60
CA SER A 73 8.27 14.80 3.30
C SER A 73 7.99 13.44 2.63
N VAL A 74 7.55 13.48 1.37
CA VAL A 74 7.44 12.29 0.51
C VAL A 74 8.73 12.17 -0.31
N ILE A 75 9.41 11.02 -0.19
CA ILE A 75 10.70 10.76 -0.84
C ILE A 75 10.57 9.53 -1.75
N ASP A 76 11.15 9.60 -2.94
CA ASP A 76 11.28 8.43 -3.81
C ASP A 76 12.29 7.44 -3.20
N THR A 77 11.82 6.23 -2.90
CA THR A 77 12.65 5.17 -2.30
C THR A 77 13.53 4.46 -3.33
N GLY A 78 13.32 4.70 -4.64
CA GLY A 78 14.01 4.01 -5.73
C GLY A 78 13.64 2.53 -5.87
N LEU A 79 12.67 2.03 -5.08
CA LEU A 79 12.25 0.64 -5.10
C LEU A 79 11.38 0.30 -6.33
N TYR A 80 10.81 1.32 -6.98
CA TYR A 80 10.10 1.18 -8.23
C TYR A 80 10.90 1.82 -9.37
N PRO A 81 11.69 1.05 -10.13
CA PRO A 81 12.56 1.58 -11.19
C PRO A 81 11.80 2.06 -12.44
N GLY A 82 10.46 2.02 -12.44
CA GLY A 82 9.61 2.43 -13.56
C GLY A 82 9.04 1.26 -14.36
N TRP A 83 7.95 1.52 -15.09
CA TRP A 83 7.21 0.52 -15.87
C TRP A 83 8.06 -0.22 -16.91
N GLN A 84 9.04 0.47 -17.49
CA GLN A 84 9.94 -0.09 -18.52
C GLN A 84 10.99 -1.06 -17.95
N LYS A 85 11.17 -1.07 -16.61
CA LYS A 85 12.20 -1.85 -15.91
C LYS A 85 11.57 -2.94 -15.05
N ARG A 86 10.59 -3.65 -15.61
CA ARG A 86 9.83 -4.69 -14.90
C ARG A 86 10.73 -5.71 -14.20
N ASP A 87 11.78 -6.17 -14.87
CA ASP A 87 12.69 -7.17 -14.29
C ASP A 87 13.50 -6.64 -13.10
N GLU A 88 13.80 -5.34 -13.08
CA GLU A 88 14.43 -4.69 -11.93
C GLU A 88 13.43 -4.53 -10.77
N ALA A 89 12.19 -4.13 -11.05
CA ALA A 89 11.13 -4.02 -10.03
C ALA A 89 10.84 -5.37 -9.36
N LEU A 90 10.93 -6.45 -10.14
CA LEU A 90 10.80 -7.82 -9.66
C LEU A 90 11.90 -8.21 -8.66
N LYS A 91 13.02 -7.50 -8.54
CA LYS A 91 14.01 -7.77 -7.47
C LYS A 91 13.49 -7.40 -6.09
N PHE A 92 12.68 -6.34 -6.01
CA PHE A 92 12.20 -5.78 -4.75
C PHE A 92 10.85 -6.34 -4.34
N PHE A 93 9.94 -6.55 -5.31
CA PHE A 93 8.55 -6.87 -5.00
C PHE A 93 8.03 -8.08 -5.75
N ASN A 94 7.40 -9.02 -5.03
CA ASN A 94 6.76 -10.20 -5.61
C ASN A 94 5.23 -10.17 -5.46
N CYS A 95 4.59 -9.15 -6.01
CA CYS A 95 3.14 -9.01 -5.97
C CYS A 95 2.54 -9.60 -7.24
N TRP A 96 2.20 -10.89 -7.18
CA TRP A 96 1.41 -11.55 -8.22
C TRP A 96 0.05 -11.94 -7.65
N TYR A 97 -1.00 -11.65 -8.41
CA TYR A 97 -2.33 -12.14 -8.07
C TYR A 97 -2.48 -13.59 -8.53
N VAL A 98 -2.10 -14.53 -7.67
CA VAL A 98 -2.23 -15.97 -7.93
C VAL A 98 -3.08 -16.60 -6.83
N PRO A 99 -4.13 -17.37 -7.16
CA PRO A 99 -4.84 -18.17 -6.16
C PRO A 99 -3.89 -19.16 -5.48
N ILE A 100 -3.57 -18.93 -4.21
CA ILE A 100 -2.65 -19.80 -3.45
C ILE A 100 -3.40 -21.04 -2.97
N LYS A 101 -3.28 -22.14 -3.72
CA LYS A 101 -3.76 -23.47 -3.30
C LYS A 101 -2.69 -24.21 -2.51
N LYS A 102 -3.07 -25.17 -1.65
CA LYS A 102 -2.11 -26.01 -0.88
C LYS A 102 -1.01 -26.63 -1.76
N GLY A 103 -1.35 -27.13 -2.95
CA GLY A 103 -0.37 -27.68 -3.89
C GLY A 103 0.64 -26.65 -4.39
N VAL A 104 0.22 -25.40 -4.61
CA VAL A 104 1.10 -24.30 -5.00
C VAL A 104 2.06 -23.97 -3.87
N ILE A 105 1.57 -23.91 -2.62
CA ILE A 105 2.43 -23.71 -1.43
C ILE A 105 3.53 -24.80 -1.39
N ALA A 106 3.15 -26.07 -1.49
CA ALA A 106 4.10 -27.18 -1.45
C ALA A 106 5.13 -27.13 -2.59
N GLN A 107 4.76 -26.69 -3.79
CA GLN A 107 5.67 -26.53 -4.93
C GLN A 107 6.65 -25.38 -4.69
N GLU A 108 6.16 -24.22 -4.25
CA GLU A 108 6.98 -23.05 -3.95
C GLU A 108 7.95 -23.31 -2.80
N LEU A 109 7.52 -24.09 -1.79
CA LEU A 109 8.38 -24.50 -0.67
C LEU A 109 9.55 -25.42 -1.08
N LYS A 110 9.39 -26.17 -2.18
CA LYS A 110 10.43 -27.07 -2.72
C LYS A 110 11.50 -26.35 -3.55
N LYS A 111 11.27 -25.09 -3.94
CA LYS A 111 12.28 -24.31 -4.69
C LYS A 111 13.54 -24.14 -3.84
N LYS A 112 14.67 -24.70 -4.28
CA LYS A 112 15.95 -24.55 -3.58
C LYS A 112 16.45 -23.11 -3.62
N ASP A 113 16.29 -22.48 -4.78
CA ASP A 113 16.74 -21.12 -5.06
C ASP A 113 15.66 -20.34 -5.82
N GLY A 114 15.83 -19.03 -5.88
CA GLY A 114 14.95 -18.14 -6.62
C GLY A 114 13.74 -17.65 -5.83
N ARG A 115 12.90 -16.86 -6.49
CA ARG A 115 11.78 -16.16 -5.86
C ARG A 115 10.58 -17.08 -5.66
N ARG A 116 9.96 -16.94 -4.49
CA ARG A 116 8.70 -17.61 -4.14
C ARG A 116 7.55 -16.63 -4.21
N ILE A 117 6.40 -17.06 -4.70
CA ILE A 117 5.21 -16.20 -4.87
C ILE A 117 4.65 -15.64 -3.54
N PHE A 118 5.11 -16.16 -2.40
CA PHE A 118 4.84 -15.63 -1.07
C PHE A 118 6.17 -15.43 -0.34
N HIS A 119 6.18 -14.50 0.62
CA HIS A 119 7.33 -14.28 1.49
C HIS A 119 7.66 -15.55 2.27
N PRO A 120 8.95 -15.91 2.41
CA PRO A 120 9.34 -17.09 3.17
C PRO A 120 8.81 -16.99 4.60
N VAL A 121 8.21 -18.09 5.07
CA VAL A 121 7.76 -18.25 6.45
C VAL A 121 8.98 -18.18 7.36
N LYS A 122 9.04 -17.18 8.25
CA LYS A 122 10.19 -16.97 9.16
C LYS A 122 10.25 -18.02 10.27
N TYR A 123 9.10 -18.50 10.73
CA TYR A 123 8.96 -19.56 11.73
C TYR A 123 7.58 -20.22 11.59
N GLN A 124 7.52 -21.52 11.88
CA GLN A 124 6.25 -22.25 12.03
C GLN A 124 5.83 -22.19 13.48
N PHE A 125 4.55 -22.04 13.72
CA PHE A 125 3.97 -22.08 15.06
C PHE A 125 2.63 -22.83 15.00
N PRO A 126 2.32 -23.63 16.04
CA PRO A 126 1.00 -24.18 16.25
C PRO A 126 -0.07 -23.09 16.21
N LEU A 127 -1.28 -23.43 15.77
CA LEU A 127 -2.40 -22.48 15.74
C LEU A 127 -2.77 -22.05 17.17
N GLU A 128 -2.47 -22.92 18.15
CA GLU A 128 -2.65 -22.65 19.57
C GLU A 128 -1.84 -21.44 20.08
N ASP A 129 -0.72 -21.11 19.43
CA ASP A 129 0.19 -20.03 19.83
C ASP A 129 -0.26 -18.64 19.34
N ILE A 130 -1.38 -18.55 18.61
CA ILE A 130 -1.91 -17.32 18.00
C ILE A 130 -2.97 -16.63 18.87
N ILE A 131 -3.38 -17.26 19.98
CA ILE A 131 -4.51 -16.84 20.81
C ILE A 131 -4.04 -16.03 22.02
#